data_AF-A0ABD2UQF7-F1
#
_entry.id   AF-A0ABD2UQF7-F1
#
_cell.length_a   1.000
_cell.length_b   1.000
_cell.length_c   1.000
_cell.angle_alpha   90.00
_cell.angle_beta   90.00
_cell.angle_gamma   90.00
#
_symmetry.space_group_name_H-M   'P 1'
#
loop_
_entity.id
_entity.type
_entity.pdbx_description
1 polymer ?
#
loop_
_entity_poly.entity_id
_entity_poly.type
_entity_poly.pdbx_seq_one_letter_code
_entity_poly.pdbx_strand_id
1 'polypeptide(L)'
;MKRATVGPLPGVTQDIVGYKIAHQPSIYVLDTPGVLVPSIPGIETGLKLALAGSIKDSVVGEDRIVQYLLAVLNTRGTPLHWRHLIGRETEGLHHELDDKPEYNLKDLLPKRRKPPNKFDIYYIEDMVSEVQRTLCTTLSEFNGNLEEEGELEILIDQQFEALQTALKIPYKASEGRMMVSKKFLTLFRTGKLGPFILDDVPDTSDSAS
;
A
#
# COMPACT_ATOMS: atom_id res chain seq x y z
N MET A 1 -6.59 -26.85 16.10
CA MET A 1 -7.51 -25.98 15.34
C MET A 1 -8.16 -26.80 14.24
N LYS A 2 -9.49 -26.93 14.24
CA LYS A 2 -10.23 -27.53 13.11
C LYS A 2 -10.30 -26.49 11.99
N ARG A 3 -9.93 -26.88 10.76
CA ARG A 3 -10.08 -26.05 9.57
C ARG A 3 -11.35 -26.47 8.86
N ALA A 4 -12.00 -25.53 8.20
CA ALA A 4 -13.10 -25.86 7.36
C ALA A 4 -12.64 -26.56 6.08
N THR A 5 -13.42 -27.56 5.67
CA THR A 5 -13.16 -28.31 4.45
C THR A 5 -13.76 -27.54 3.29
N VAL A 6 -12.91 -27.00 2.42
CA VAL A 6 -13.36 -26.27 1.23
C VAL A 6 -13.61 -27.22 0.06
N GLY A 7 -14.61 -26.92 -0.76
CA GLY A 7 -14.85 -27.62 -2.02
C GLY A 7 -13.74 -27.35 -3.05
N PRO A 8 -13.65 -28.16 -4.13
CA PRO A 8 -12.61 -28.02 -5.14
C PRO A 8 -12.78 -26.80 -6.05
N LEU A 9 -13.99 -26.20 -6.10
CA LEU A 9 -14.32 -25.05 -6.94
C LEU A 9 -14.50 -23.78 -6.08
N PRO A 10 -13.78 -22.68 -6.39
CA PRO A 10 -14.01 -21.41 -5.72
C PRO A 10 -15.41 -20.88 -6.02
N GLY A 11 -16.07 -20.27 -5.03
CA GLY A 11 -17.41 -19.69 -5.18
C GLY A 11 -18.58 -20.67 -5.02
N VAL A 12 -18.31 -21.97 -4.80
CA VAL A 12 -19.35 -22.97 -4.50
C VAL A 12 -19.24 -23.38 -3.03
N THR A 13 -20.23 -22.98 -2.23
CA THR A 13 -20.39 -23.47 -0.85
C THR A 13 -21.35 -24.65 -0.88
N GLN A 14 -20.88 -25.86 -0.54
CA GLN A 14 -21.72 -27.05 -0.52
C GLN A 14 -22.42 -27.25 0.82
N ASP A 15 -21.70 -27.05 1.94
CA ASP A 15 -22.22 -27.21 3.30
C ASP A 15 -21.88 -25.98 4.15
N ILE A 16 -22.87 -25.44 4.86
CA ILE A 16 -22.67 -24.36 5.83
C ILE A 16 -22.44 -24.98 7.21
N VAL A 17 -21.21 -24.86 7.73
CA VAL A 17 -20.83 -25.38 9.05
C VAL A 17 -20.49 -24.24 10.01
N GLY A 18 -21.04 -24.31 11.23
CA GLY A 18 -20.71 -23.40 12.33
C GLY A 18 -19.53 -23.90 13.16
N TYR A 19 -18.47 -23.10 13.27
CA TYR A 19 -17.28 -23.38 14.07
C TYR A 19 -17.36 -22.63 15.40
N LYS A 20 -17.36 -23.37 16.50
CA LYS A 20 -17.30 -22.77 17.84
C LYS A 20 -15.94 -22.14 18.08
N ILE A 21 -15.90 -20.84 18.36
CA ILE A 21 -14.66 -20.08 18.63
C ILE A 21 -14.53 -19.64 20.09
N ALA A 22 -15.62 -19.63 20.86
CA ALA A 22 -15.59 -19.36 22.30
C ALA A 22 -16.60 -20.25 23.03
N HIS A 23 -16.29 -20.60 24.28
CA HIS A 23 -17.16 -21.44 25.12
C HIS A 23 -18.04 -20.63 26.07
N GLN A 24 -17.56 -19.50 26.58
CA GLN A 24 -18.27 -18.60 27.50
C GLN A 24 -18.01 -17.13 27.13
N PRO A 25 -18.96 -16.43 26.50
CA PRO A 25 -20.21 -16.96 25.94
C PRO A 25 -19.92 -17.95 24.80
N SER A 26 -20.88 -18.83 24.49
CA SER A 26 -20.73 -19.75 23.37
C SER A 26 -20.89 -19.01 22.05
N ILE A 27 -19.77 -18.77 21.35
CA ILE A 27 -19.72 -18.03 20.07
C ILE A 27 -19.38 -19.00 18.94
N TYR A 28 -20.12 -18.91 17.85
CA TYR A 28 -19.94 -19.72 16.64
C TYR A 28 -19.73 -18.80 15.42
N VAL A 29 -18.89 -19.23 14.48
CA VAL A 29 -18.62 -18.55 13.21
C VAL A 29 -19.01 -19.46 12.06
N LEU A 30 -19.76 -18.94 11.09
CA LEU A 30 -20.07 -19.65 9.86
C LEU A 30 -18.89 -19.53 8.88
N ASP A 31 -18.54 -20.62 8.20
CA ASP A 31 -17.45 -20.66 7.21
C ASP A 31 -17.81 -20.07 5.84
N THR A 32 -19.04 -19.57 5.69
CA THR A 32 -19.48 -18.89 4.48
C THR A 32 -19.63 -17.40 4.76
N PRO A 33 -18.66 -16.55 4.36
CA PRO A 33 -18.81 -15.11 4.51
C PRO A 33 -19.97 -14.62 3.64
N GLY A 34 -20.76 -13.68 4.15
CA GLY A 34 -21.78 -13.01 3.35
C GLY A 34 -21.12 -12.10 2.31
N VAL A 35 -21.18 -12.48 1.03
CA VAL A 35 -20.66 -11.66 -0.07
C VAL A 35 -21.76 -10.69 -0.52
N LEU A 36 -21.54 -9.40 -0.27
CA LEU A 36 -22.44 -8.33 -0.70
C LEU A 36 -21.77 -7.53 -1.82
N VAL A 37 -22.56 -7.04 -2.77
CA VAL A 37 -22.08 -6.09 -3.77
C VAL A 37 -21.90 -4.73 -3.09
N PRO A 38 -20.72 -4.08 -3.21
CA PRO A 38 -20.50 -2.78 -2.61
C PRO A 38 -21.36 -1.71 -3.29
N SER A 39 -21.95 -0.81 -2.49
CA SER A 39 -22.57 0.41 -3.02
C SER A 39 -21.46 1.42 -3.36
N ILE A 40 -21.46 1.94 -4.59
CA ILE A 40 -20.49 2.93 -5.05
C ILE A 40 -21.26 4.22 -5.38
N PRO A 41 -21.48 5.11 -4.39
CA PRO A 41 -22.32 6.30 -4.58
C PRO A 41 -21.67 7.37 -5.46
N GLY A 42 -20.33 7.36 -5.58
CA GLY A 42 -19.61 8.38 -6.33
C GLY A 42 -18.24 7.91 -6.82
N ILE A 43 -17.63 8.75 -7.67
CA ILE A 43 -16.34 8.49 -8.33
C ILE A 43 -15.23 8.32 -7.27
N GLU A 44 -15.21 9.16 -6.25
CA GLU A 44 -14.21 9.11 -5.19
C GLU A 44 -14.26 7.77 -4.42
N THR A 45 -15.45 7.30 -4.05
CA THR A 45 -15.60 5.98 -3.42
C THR A 45 -15.08 4.86 -4.32
N GLY A 46 -15.35 4.96 -5.63
CA GLY A 46 -14.81 4.03 -6.62
C GLY A 46 -13.28 4.04 -6.67
N LEU A 47 -12.65 5.22 -6.63
CA LEU A 47 -11.20 5.38 -6.61
C LEU A 47 -10.57 4.85 -5.30
N LYS A 48 -11.20 5.09 -4.14
CA LYS A 48 -10.76 4.53 -2.85
C LYS A 48 -10.83 2.99 -2.84
N LEU A 49 -11.94 2.42 -3.32
CA LEU A 49 -12.10 0.97 -3.47
C LEU A 49 -11.09 0.38 -4.46
N ALA A 50 -10.82 1.09 -5.56
CA ALA A 50 -9.79 0.71 -6.50
C ALA A 50 -8.42 0.76 -5.81
N LEU A 51 -8.04 1.82 -5.10
CA LEU A 51 -6.77 1.89 -4.37
C LEU A 51 -6.58 0.74 -3.38
N ALA A 52 -7.63 0.38 -2.64
CA ALA A 52 -7.63 -0.76 -1.71
C ALA A 52 -7.53 -2.13 -2.40
N GLY A 53 -7.66 -2.19 -3.73
CA GLY A 53 -7.65 -3.43 -4.51
C GLY A 53 -8.97 -4.20 -4.45
N SER A 54 -10.06 -3.55 -4.01
CA SER A 54 -11.40 -4.14 -3.95
C SER A 54 -12.11 -4.15 -5.31
N ILE A 55 -11.67 -3.29 -6.24
CA ILE A 55 -12.12 -3.25 -7.64
C ILE A 55 -10.91 -3.53 -8.54
N LYS A 56 -11.14 -4.23 -9.66
CA LYS A 56 -10.10 -4.56 -10.63
C LYS A 56 -9.52 -3.29 -11.27
N ASP A 57 -8.20 -3.16 -11.25
CA ASP A 57 -7.47 -1.98 -11.74
C ASP A 57 -7.85 -1.57 -13.16
N SER A 58 -7.98 -2.55 -14.07
CA SER A 58 -8.32 -2.31 -15.48
C SER A 58 -9.70 -1.68 -15.70
N VAL A 59 -10.59 -1.69 -14.70
CA VAL A 59 -11.91 -1.06 -14.77
C VAL A 59 -11.80 0.46 -14.61
N VAL A 60 -10.86 0.93 -13.78
CA VAL A 60 -10.66 2.35 -13.49
C VAL A 60 -9.48 2.94 -14.26
N GLY A 61 -8.45 2.12 -14.50
CA GLY A 61 -7.16 2.49 -15.08
C GLY A 61 -6.12 2.75 -14.00
N GLU A 62 -5.00 2.02 -14.05
CA GLU A 62 -3.89 2.12 -13.09
C GLU A 62 -3.35 3.54 -12.98
N ASP A 63 -3.25 4.23 -14.12
CA ASP A 63 -2.83 5.63 -14.20
C ASP A 63 -3.74 6.56 -13.39
N ARG A 64 -5.06 6.47 -13.61
CA ARG A 64 -6.05 7.27 -12.89
C ARG A 64 -6.07 6.97 -11.39
N ILE A 65 -5.90 5.71 -11.01
CA ILE A 65 -5.77 5.29 -9.61
C ILE A 65 -4.56 5.96 -8.95
N VAL A 66 -3.41 5.97 -9.63
CA VAL A 66 -2.18 6.57 -9.09
C VAL A 66 -2.21 8.09 -9.08
N GLN A 67 -2.81 8.74 -10.08
CA GLN A 67 -3.06 10.19 -10.04
C GLN A 67 -3.87 10.57 -8.80
N TYR A 68 -4.96 9.84 -8.52
CA TYR A 68 -5.74 10.05 -7.31
C TYR A 68 -4.94 9.82 -6.03
N LEU A 69 -4.11 8.76 -5.98
CA LEU A 69 -3.23 8.53 -4.82
C LEU A 69 -2.26 9.69 -4.60
N LEU A 70 -1.59 10.16 -5.67
CA LEU A 70 -0.64 11.27 -5.57
C LEU A 70 -1.34 12.56 -5.12
N ALA A 71 -2.53 12.85 -5.66
CA ALA A 71 -3.37 13.95 -5.19
C ALA A 71 -3.64 13.88 -3.68
N VAL A 72 -4.13 12.73 -3.19
CA VAL A 72 -4.42 12.51 -1.76
C VAL A 72 -3.15 12.66 -0.91
N LEU A 73 -2.01 12.12 -1.36
CA LEU A 73 -0.75 12.22 -0.62
C LEU A 73 -0.26 13.67 -0.53
N ASN A 74 -0.33 14.42 -1.63
CA ASN A 74 0.12 15.81 -1.72
C ASN A 74 -0.77 16.73 -0.87
N THR A 75 -2.09 16.64 -1.02
CA THR A 75 -3.04 17.46 -0.25
C THR A 75 -2.93 17.21 1.26
N ARG A 76 -2.62 15.98 1.68
CA ARG A 76 -2.41 15.63 3.09
C ARG A 76 -1.00 15.91 3.61
N GLY A 77 -0.08 16.39 2.76
CA GLY A 77 1.32 16.65 3.13
C GLY A 77 2.10 15.38 3.52
N THR A 78 1.62 14.19 3.14
CA THR A 78 2.23 12.91 3.55
C THR A 78 3.71 12.80 3.15
N PRO A 79 4.12 13.20 1.92
CA PRO A 79 5.52 13.12 1.53
C PRO A 79 6.48 13.93 2.43
N LEU A 80 6.00 15.03 3.03
CA LEU A 80 6.82 15.85 3.91
C LEU A 80 7.15 15.14 5.23
N HIS A 81 6.29 14.22 5.68
CA HIS A 81 6.51 13.44 6.90
C HIS A 81 7.63 12.42 6.75
N TRP A 82 7.84 11.88 5.54
CA TRP A 82 8.92 10.92 5.27
C TRP A 82 10.32 11.51 5.43
N ARG A 83 10.46 12.84 5.37
CA ARG A 83 11.75 13.54 5.53
C ARG A 83 12.50 13.14 6.81
N HIS A 84 11.76 12.97 7.91
CA HIS A 84 12.33 12.59 9.21
C HIS A 84 12.75 11.12 9.25
N LEU A 85 12.10 10.25 8.47
CA LEU A 85 12.40 8.82 8.41
C LEU A 85 13.66 8.56 7.59
N ILE A 86 13.80 9.24 6.45
CA ILE A 86 14.95 9.09 5.54
C ILE A 86 16.27 9.54 6.20
N GLY A 87 16.22 10.57 7.06
CA GLY A 87 17.41 11.04 7.80
C GLY A 87 17.97 10.02 8.78
N ARG A 88 17.12 9.17 9.38
CA ARG A 88 17.53 8.21 10.43
C ARG A 88 18.13 6.92 9.87
N GLU A 89 17.72 6.50 8.66
CA GLU A 89 18.25 5.30 7.99
C GLU A 89 19.72 5.46 7.58
N THR A 90 20.14 6.68 7.25
CA THR A 90 21.51 6.97 6.79
C THR A 90 22.54 6.87 7.93
N GLU A 91 22.15 7.17 9.17
CA GLU A 91 23.04 7.15 10.34
C GLU A 91 23.18 5.75 10.99
N GLY A 92 22.18 4.88 10.86
CA GLY A 92 22.20 3.53 11.46
C GLY A 92 23.07 2.51 10.72
N LEU A 93 23.43 2.77 9.47
CA LEU A 93 24.17 1.83 8.59
C LEU A 93 25.67 1.74 8.87
N HIS A 94 26.24 2.65 9.67
CA HIS A 94 27.68 2.68 9.96
C HIS A 94 28.09 1.88 11.20
N HIS A 95 27.17 1.38 12.02
CA HIS A 95 27.50 0.77 13.33
C HIS A 95 27.37 -0.76 13.40
N GLU A 96 26.83 -1.44 12.39
CA GLU A 96 26.60 -2.91 12.43
C GLU A 96 27.58 -3.75 11.58
N LEU A 97 28.82 -3.30 11.41
CA LEU A 97 29.85 -4.10 10.73
C LEU A 97 30.82 -4.84 11.67
N ASP A 98 30.78 -4.66 13.00
CA ASP A 98 31.88 -5.14 13.85
C ASP A 98 31.55 -6.07 15.02
N ASP A 99 30.31 -6.51 15.26
CA ASP A 99 30.06 -7.46 16.36
C ASP A 99 29.07 -8.58 16.01
N LYS A 100 29.62 -9.78 15.76
CA LYS A 100 28.88 -11.04 15.85
C LYS A 100 29.12 -11.70 17.21
N PRO A 101 28.08 -12.04 17.97
CA PRO A 101 28.12 -13.17 18.88
C PRO A 101 27.56 -14.42 18.18
N GLU A 102 28.33 -15.51 18.21
CA GLU A 102 27.89 -16.85 17.81
C GLU A 102 26.80 -17.38 18.75
N TYR A 103 25.60 -17.60 18.23
CA TYR A 103 24.68 -18.60 18.78
C TYR A 103 23.99 -19.39 17.67
N ASN A 104 24.14 -20.71 17.68
CA ASN A 104 23.52 -21.63 16.74
C ASN A 104 22.11 -22.00 17.22
N LEU A 105 21.09 -21.37 16.65
CA LEU A 105 19.67 -21.63 16.92
C LEU A 105 19.06 -22.55 15.84
N LYS A 106 19.64 -23.73 15.60
CA LYS A 106 19.24 -24.60 14.46
C LYS A 106 18.30 -25.76 14.79
N ASP A 107 17.90 -25.96 16.04
CA ASP A 107 17.14 -27.17 16.41
C ASP A 107 15.67 -26.96 16.84
N LEU A 108 15.09 -25.75 16.75
CA LEU A 108 13.74 -25.48 17.31
C LEU A 108 12.69 -24.86 16.39
N LEU A 109 12.83 -24.90 15.05
CA LEU A 109 11.79 -24.35 14.17
C LEU A 109 11.38 -25.31 13.03
N PRO A 110 10.06 -25.62 12.88
CA PRO A 110 9.57 -26.35 11.73
C PRO A 110 9.78 -25.51 10.45
N LYS A 111 10.14 -26.19 9.35
CA LYS A 111 10.53 -25.65 8.03
C LYS A 111 9.62 -24.50 7.56
N ARG A 112 9.97 -23.27 7.97
CA ARG A 112 9.41 -22.03 7.44
C ARG A 112 10.05 -21.79 6.07
N ARG A 113 9.27 -21.21 5.15
CA ARG A 113 9.74 -20.82 3.80
C ARG A 113 11.08 -20.11 3.91
N LYS A 114 12.00 -20.39 2.98
CA LYS A 114 13.32 -19.73 2.92
C LYS A 114 13.11 -18.22 3.07
N PRO A 115 13.80 -17.55 4.00
CA PRO A 115 13.74 -16.10 4.08
C PRO A 115 14.17 -15.51 2.73
N PRO A 116 13.56 -14.40 2.29
CA PRO A 116 14.01 -13.70 1.09
C PRO A 116 15.49 -13.35 1.21
N ASN A 117 16.20 -13.34 0.09
CA ASN A 117 17.63 -13.08 0.05
C ASN A 117 17.90 -11.69 0.68
N LYS A 118 18.93 -11.59 1.52
CA LYS A 118 19.25 -10.35 2.27
C LYS A 118 19.44 -9.15 1.32
N PHE A 119 20.01 -9.39 0.13
CA PHE A 119 20.18 -8.38 -0.91
C PHE A 119 18.86 -7.88 -1.52
N ASP A 120 17.86 -8.74 -1.67
CA ASP A 120 16.56 -8.37 -2.22
C ASP A 120 15.80 -7.44 -1.25
N ILE A 121 15.98 -7.66 0.05
CA ILE A 121 15.42 -6.81 1.11
C ILE A 121 16.02 -5.40 1.01
N TYR A 122 17.35 -5.29 0.98
CA TYR A 122 18.03 -3.99 0.86
C TYR A 122 17.70 -3.25 -0.43
N TYR A 123 17.59 -3.96 -1.56
CA TYR A 123 17.20 -3.34 -2.83
C TYR A 123 15.79 -2.75 -2.78
N ILE A 124 14.87 -3.43 -2.09
CA ILE A 124 13.49 -2.95 -1.93
C ILE A 124 13.46 -1.73 -0.99
N GLU A 125 14.19 -1.76 0.12
CA GLU A 125 14.31 -0.62 1.04
C GLU A 125 14.90 0.60 0.32
N ASP A 126 16.01 0.44 -0.41
CA ASP A 126 16.63 1.48 -1.25
C ASP A 126 15.62 2.11 -2.21
N MET A 127 14.86 1.29 -2.93
CA MET A 127 13.84 1.78 -3.87
C MET A 127 12.70 2.53 -3.17
N VAL A 128 12.25 2.07 -1.99
CA VAL A 128 11.18 2.74 -1.24
C VAL A 128 11.65 4.10 -0.73
N SER A 129 12.85 4.16 -0.15
CA SER A 129 13.43 5.40 0.35
C SER A 129 13.66 6.40 -0.80
N GLU A 130 14.04 5.94 -1.99
CA GLU A 130 14.19 6.79 -3.18
C GLU A 130 12.85 7.34 -3.70
N VAL A 131 11.79 6.51 -3.72
CA VAL A 131 10.42 6.94 -4.05
C VAL A 131 9.93 8.00 -3.05
N GLN A 132 10.11 7.76 -1.76
CA GLN A 132 9.70 8.69 -0.71
C GLN A 132 10.47 10.01 -0.79
N ARG A 133 11.79 9.94 -1.01
CA ARG A 133 12.64 11.12 -1.19
C ARG A 133 12.18 11.95 -2.38
N THR A 134 11.95 11.30 -3.51
CA THR A 134 11.53 11.95 -4.76
C THR A 134 10.21 12.69 -4.58
N LEU A 135 9.20 12.05 -3.97
CA LEU A 135 7.91 12.68 -3.68
C LEU A 135 8.04 13.82 -2.66
N CYS A 136 8.92 13.68 -1.65
CA CYS A 136 9.17 14.75 -0.69
C CYS A 136 9.84 15.96 -1.36
N THR A 137 10.85 15.75 -2.20
CA THR A 137 11.58 16.81 -2.91
C THR A 137 10.65 17.56 -3.86
N THR A 138 9.95 16.83 -4.74
CA THR A 138 9.02 17.43 -5.71
C THR A 138 7.93 18.26 -5.02
N LEU A 139 7.33 17.76 -3.93
CA LEU A 139 6.34 18.51 -3.17
C LEU A 139 6.94 19.72 -2.43
N SER A 140 8.17 19.62 -1.93
CA SER A 140 8.82 20.73 -1.20
C SER A 140 9.30 21.85 -2.11
N GLU A 141 9.63 21.54 -3.36
CA GLU A 141 10.07 22.50 -4.39
C GLU A 141 8.90 23.12 -5.17
N PHE A 142 7.70 22.56 -5.02
CA PHE A 142 6.51 23.05 -5.69
C PHE A 142 6.00 24.34 -5.03
N ASN A 143 5.91 25.41 -5.82
CA ASN A 143 5.47 26.72 -5.37
C ASN A 143 4.00 27.03 -5.74
N GLY A 144 3.26 26.05 -6.26
CA GLY A 144 1.86 26.21 -6.65
C GLY A 144 0.87 25.91 -5.52
N ASN A 145 -0.39 26.25 -5.77
CA ASN A 145 -1.54 26.00 -4.93
C ASN A 145 -2.08 24.56 -5.13
N LEU A 146 -2.07 23.77 -4.06
CA LEU A 146 -2.58 22.39 -4.06
C LEU A 146 -4.12 22.30 -4.11
N GLU A 147 -4.83 23.41 -3.88
CA GLU A 147 -6.29 23.47 -3.99
C GLU A 147 -6.77 23.72 -5.43
N GLU A 148 -5.88 24.22 -6.30
CA GLU A 148 -6.19 24.44 -7.71
C GLU A 148 -5.91 23.18 -8.52
N GLU A 149 -6.97 22.61 -9.12
CA GLU A 149 -6.91 21.32 -9.85
C GLU A 149 -5.83 21.32 -10.94
N GLY A 150 -5.71 22.41 -11.72
CA GLY A 150 -4.72 22.50 -12.78
C GLY A 150 -3.28 22.56 -12.28
N GLU A 151 -3.01 23.27 -11.17
CA GLU A 151 -1.68 23.33 -10.58
C GLU A 151 -1.29 21.99 -9.93
N LEU A 152 -2.27 21.32 -9.30
CA LEU A 152 -2.07 19.97 -8.75
C LEU A 152 -1.80 18.94 -9.85
N GLU A 153 -2.48 19.03 -11.01
CA GLU A 153 -2.23 18.17 -12.17
C GLU A 153 -0.78 18.33 -12.68
N ILE A 154 -0.28 19.56 -12.77
CA ILE A 154 1.12 19.85 -13.14
C ILE A 154 2.09 19.19 -12.16
N LEU A 155 1.84 19.29 -10.85
CA LEU A 155 2.69 18.64 -9.84
C LEU A 155 2.66 17.11 -10.00
N ILE A 156 1.49 16.53 -10.21
CA ILE A 156 1.33 15.08 -10.38
C ILE A 156 2.10 14.58 -11.61
N ASP A 157 2.04 15.31 -12.73
CA ASP A 157 2.80 14.96 -13.93
C ASP A 157 4.31 15.03 -13.71
N GLN A 158 4.80 16.05 -13.00
CA GLN A 158 6.21 16.14 -12.58
C GLN A 158 6.60 14.95 -11.69
N GLN A 159 5.73 14.56 -10.76
CA GLN A 159 5.95 13.40 -9.89
C GLN A 159 5.99 12.09 -10.66
N PHE A 160 5.19 11.92 -11.73
CA PHE A 160 5.25 10.73 -12.57
C PHE A 160 6.61 10.56 -13.26
N GLU A 161 7.15 11.63 -13.83
CA GLU A 161 8.49 11.64 -14.46
C GLU A 161 9.59 11.36 -13.43
N ALA A 162 9.48 11.96 -12.25
CA ALA A 162 10.44 11.75 -11.17
C ALA A 162 10.37 10.30 -10.64
N LEU A 163 9.17 9.75 -10.45
CA LEU A 163 8.94 8.36 -10.04
C LEU A 163 9.45 7.36 -11.06
N GLN A 164 9.40 7.69 -12.37
CA GLN A 164 9.98 6.84 -13.40
C GLN A 164 11.47 6.59 -13.17
N THR A 165 12.18 7.64 -12.76
CA THR A 165 13.60 7.59 -12.40
C THR A 165 13.80 6.76 -11.13
N ALA A 166 13.06 7.07 -10.05
CA ALA A 166 13.16 6.38 -8.76
C ALA A 166 12.86 4.87 -8.86
N LEU A 167 11.89 4.50 -9.70
CA LEU A 167 11.49 3.11 -9.93
C LEU A 167 12.34 2.38 -10.97
N LYS A 168 13.38 3.05 -11.49
CA LYS A 168 14.34 2.54 -12.47
C LYS A 168 13.64 2.01 -13.74
N ILE A 169 12.65 2.75 -14.25
CA ILE A 169 11.87 2.40 -15.44
C ILE A 169 12.47 3.08 -16.67
N PRO A 170 12.77 2.35 -17.77
CA PRO A 170 13.37 2.95 -18.97
C PRO A 170 12.49 4.02 -19.65
N TYR A 171 13.08 5.17 -20.00
CA TYR A 171 12.39 6.31 -20.67
C TYR A 171 11.81 6.00 -22.06
N LYS A 172 12.31 4.98 -22.75
CA LYS A 172 11.90 4.66 -24.13
C LYS A 172 10.66 3.77 -24.22
N ALA A 173 10.11 3.34 -23.09
CA ALA A 173 8.92 2.51 -23.12
C ALA A 173 7.70 3.35 -23.48
N SER A 174 6.99 2.98 -24.55
CA SER A 174 5.67 3.55 -24.90
C SER A 174 4.64 3.44 -23.75
N GLU A 175 4.95 2.61 -22.74
CA GLU A 175 4.12 2.33 -21.57
C GLU A 175 4.78 2.79 -20.25
N GLY A 176 5.72 3.75 -20.30
CA GLY A 176 6.46 4.24 -19.13
C GLY A 176 5.56 4.61 -17.94
N ARG A 177 4.56 5.47 -18.17
CA ARG A 177 3.59 5.90 -17.16
C ARG A 177 2.80 4.73 -16.57
N MET A 178 2.32 3.81 -17.41
CA MET A 178 1.60 2.60 -16.99
C MET A 178 2.47 1.71 -16.07
N MET A 179 3.76 1.55 -16.38
CA MET A 179 4.68 0.79 -15.55
C MET A 179 4.96 1.47 -14.21
N VAL A 180 5.09 2.80 -14.21
CA VAL A 180 5.20 3.61 -12.99
C VAL A 180 3.98 3.36 -12.12
N SER A 181 2.78 3.48 -12.69
CA SER A 181 1.53 3.29 -11.96
C SER A 181 1.44 1.91 -11.33
N LYS A 182 1.71 0.84 -12.08
CA LYS A 182 1.67 -0.53 -11.58
C LYS A 182 2.66 -0.77 -10.43
N LYS A 183 3.91 -0.30 -10.59
CA LYS A 183 4.93 -0.46 -9.54
C LYS A 183 4.59 0.35 -8.30
N PHE A 184 4.24 1.63 -8.45
CA PHE A 184 3.91 2.51 -7.34
C PHE A 184 2.68 2.02 -6.57
N LEU A 185 1.62 1.63 -7.29
CA LEU A 185 0.42 1.05 -6.70
C LEU A 185 0.70 -0.26 -5.93
N THR A 186 1.65 -1.07 -6.43
CA THR A 186 2.12 -2.27 -5.71
C THR A 186 2.82 -1.90 -4.41
N LEU A 187 3.68 -0.88 -4.40
CA LEU A 187 4.34 -0.41 -3.17
C LEU A 187 3.33 0.09 -2.14
N PHE A 188 2.33 0.85 -2.59
CA PHE A 188 1.23 1.33 -1.75
C PHE A 188 0.44 0.17 -1.12
N ARG A 189 -0.08 -0.76 -1.94
CA ARG A 189 -0.94 -1.87 -1.47
C ARG A 189 -0.20 -2.89 -0.63
N THR A 190 1.10 -3.04 -0.83
CA THR A 190 1.93 -3.91 0.03
C THR A 190 2.32 -3.25 1.34
N GLY A 191 1.89 -1.99 1.58
CA GLY A 191 2.15 -1.24 2.80
C GLY A 191 3.58 -0.72 2.91
N LYS A 192 4.39 -0.82 1.84
CA LYS A 192 5.79 -0.40 1.86
C LYS A 192 5.97 1.12 1.98
N LEU A 193 4.98 1.89 1.51
CA LEU A 193 4.97 3.35 1.66
C LEU A 193 4.46 3.81 3.04
N GLY A 194 4.00 2.88 3.88
CA GLY A 194 3.40 3.15 5.18
C GLY A 194 1.92 2.74 5.25
N PRO A 195 1.31 2.83 6.45
CA PRO A 195 -0.13 2.64 6.63
C PRO A 195 -0.91 3.89 6.21
N PHE A 196 -2.04 3.70 5.53
CA PHE A 196 -2.91 4.79 5.07
C PHE A 196 -4.36 4.50 5.42
N ILE A 197 -5.08 5.54 5.84
CA ILE A 197 -6.54 5.54 5.98
C ILE A 197 -7.07 6.51 4.94
N LEU A 198 -7.85 6.01 3.98
CA LEU A 198 -8.34 6.82 2.86
C LEU A 198 -9.62 7.58 3.22
N ASP A 199 -10.42 7.05 4.14
CA ASP A 199 -11.65 7.67 4.59
C ASP A 199 -11.38 8.64 5.73
N ASP A 200 -12.02 9.80 5.68
CA ASP A 200 -11.96 10.76 6.76
C ASP A 200 -12.88 10.31 7.89
N VAL A 201 -12.51 10.63 9.12
CA VAL A 201 -13.35 10.34 10.29
C VAL A 201 -14.52 11.33 10.25
N PRO A 202 -15.78 10.88 10.29
CA PRO A 202 -16.92 11.81 10.29
C PRO A 202 -16.85 12.72 11.50
N ASP A 203 -16.95 14.04 11.27
CA ASP A 203 -17.07 15.00 12.35
C ASP A 203 -18.37 14.75 13.10
N THR A 204 -18.28 14.61 14.43
CA THR A 204 -19.42 14.30 15.29
C THR A 204 -20.49 15.42 15.35
N SER A 205 -20.29 16.54 14.62
CA SER A 205 -21.18 17.70 14.63
C SER A 205 -22.50 17.52 13.87
N ASP A 206 -22.59 16.56 12.95
CA ASP A 206 -23.75 16.44 12.05
C ASP A 206 -24.90 15.58 12.62
N SER A 207 -24.87 15.27 13.93
CA SER A 207 -25.93 14.51 14.61
C SER A 207 -26.85 15.34 15.50
N ALA A 208 -26.80 16.67 15.40
CA ALA A 208 -27.72 17.55 16.11
C ALA A 208 -28.25 18.66 15.19
N SER A 209 -29.26 18.32 14.37
CA SER A 209 -30.21 19.28 13.79
C SER A 209 -31.52 18.58 13.46
#